data_AF-A0A8T4UYT1-F1
#
_entry.id   AF-A0A8T4UYT1-F1
#
_cell.length_a   1.000
_cell.length_b   1.000
_cell.length_c   1.000
_cell.angle_alpha   90.00
_cell.angle_beta   90.00
_cell.angle_gamma   90.00
#
_symmetry.space_group_name_H-M   'P 1'
#
loop_
_entity.id
_entity.type
_entity.pdbx_description
1 polymer ?
#
loop_
_entity_poly.entity_id
_entity_poly.type
_entity_poly.pdbx_seq_one_letter_code
_entity_poly.pdbx_strand_id
1 'polypeptide(L)'
;MKKDLKPLIPKYNRRGNKIHTRNRKKNLIISYKSGSHKVKLITPNKLNLDKKFFEGLGLAKGDGLNYPSITNPHFNFSNTDFKLIKKVQLWLKRFKLNNLSYYLILPNSQETNNNFILNLINFLKIKPNKLKIYYKDRTKQPNIIIQVNNAAFQLIYLNLFSKLKNYIFKNNFARRSFLSGIFAAEGHVKHSIYGTIENIIFCFNANKEKELAKFIKKCLEKEGIYSKIKIKNKSSLIVYFTDYNNLLKFFLIGGLESSLKKKTKFINLIQKSKIDIHTKSECLKLLKINQNNIAKKLNCSQPNISRILKRRSITLDYIKKIPKLKSILTIKNIRYITISNSYIKSQELIKLLLKLKKTSSF
;
A
#
# COMPACT_ATOMS: atom_id res chain seq x y z
N MET A 1 -12.04 17.17 -7.93
CA MET A 1 -11.54 18.56 -8.10
C MET A 1 -10.74 18.65 -9.39
N LYS A 2 -11.00 19.62 -10.27
CA LYS A 2 -10.16 19.83 -11.46
C LYS A 2 -8.95 20.69 -11.09
N LYS A 3 -7.74 20.25 -11.43
CA LYS A 3 -6.49 21.04 -11.27
C LYS A 3 -5.82 21.25 -12.61
N ASP A 4 -5.23 22.42 -12.79
CA ASP A 4 -4.41 22.70 -13.97
C ASP A 4 -3.18 21.79 -14.00
N LEU A 5 -2.86 21.30 -15.19
CA LEU A 5 -1.72 20.41 -15.42
C LEU A 5 -0.40 21.18 -15.54
N LYS A 6 -0.45 22.44 -16.02
CA LYS A 6 0.74 23.27 -16.26
C LYS A 6 1.68 23.39 -15.05
N PRO A 7 1.20 23.60 -13.80
CA PRO A 7 2.06 23.66 -12.61
C PRO A 7 2.75 22.33 -12.26
N LEU A 8 2.33 21.22 -12.86
CA LEU A 8 2.86 19.87 -12.63
C LEU A 8 3.98 19.51 -13.62
N ILE A 9 4.24 20.37 -14.60
CA ILE A 9 5.24 20.15 -15.65
C ILE A 9 6.58 20.75 -15.19
N PRO A 10 7.70 20.01 -15.28
CA PRO A 10 9.02 20.57 -15.01
C PRO A 10 9.41 21.64 -16.03
N LYS A 11 10.28 22.59 -15.63
CA LYS A 11 10.78 23.65 -16.53
C LYS A 11 11.74 23.12 -17.60
N TYR A 12 12.49 22.06 -17.28
CA TYR A 12 13.52 21.47 -18.13
C TYR A 12 13.33 19.95 -18.24
N ASN A 13 13.78 19.37 -19.35
CA ASN A 13 13.87 17.92 -19.50
C ASN A 13 15.13 17.37 -18.80
N ARG A 14 15.36 16.06 -18.88
CA ARG A 14 16.54 15.42 -18.27
C ARG A 14 17.89 15.80 -18.89
N ARG A 15 17.89 16.35 -20.11
CA ARG A 15 19.09 16.82 -20.80
C ARG A 15 19.30 18.33 -20.65
N GLY A 16 18.57 18.99 -19.75
CA GLY A 16 18.66 20.45 -19.55
C GLY A 16 17.91 21.29 -20.59
N ASN A 17 17.25 20.68 -21.58
CA ASN A 17 16.51 21.44 -22.59
C ASN A 17 15.21 21.99 -22.02
N LYS A 18 14.92 23.27 -22.33
CA LYS A 18 13.71 23.96 -21.90
C LYS A 18 12.45 23.24 -22.42
N ILE A 19 11.48 23.07 -21.53
CA ILE A 19 10.16 22.54 -21.88
C ILE A 19 9.22 23.70 -22.17
N HIS A 20 8.65 23.69 -23.37
CA HIS A 20 7.68 24.67 -23.80
C HIS A 20 6.26 24.13 -23.57
N THR A 21 5.40 24.98 -23.01
CA THR A 21 3.99 24.67 -22.79
C THR A 21 3.11 25.69 -23.50
N ARG A 22 2.14 25.23 -24.30
CA ARG A 22 1.18 26.08 -25.00
C ARG A 22 -0.23 25.59 -24.74
N ASN A 23 -1.11 26.49 -24.28
CA ASN A 23 -2.53 26.21 -24.15
C ASN A 23 -3.21 26.31 -25.53
N ARG A 24 -4.04 25.32 -25.88
CA ARG A 24 -4.95 25.36 -27.03
C ARG A 24 -6.32 24.84 -26.59
N LYS A 25 -7.27 25.76 -26.37
CA LYS A 25 -8.62 25.44 -25.89
C LYS A 25 -8.57 24.53 -24.63
N LYS A 26 -9.10 23.30 -24.73
CA LYS A 26 -9.15 22.29 -23.65
C LYS A 26 -7.86 21.46 -23.50
N ASN A 27 -6.86 21.68 -24.34
CA ASN A 27 -5.63 20.88 -24.38
C ASN A 27 -4.40 21.72 -24.02
N LEU A 28 -3.41 21.04 -23.44
CA LEU A 28 -2.07 21.55 -23.17
C LEU A 28 -1.09 20.79 -24.07
N ILE A 29 -0.33 21.56 -24.85
CA ILE A 29 0.75 21.04 -25.69
C ILE A 29 2.06 21.22 -24.92
N ILE A 30 2.80 20.12 -24.79
CA ILE A 30 4.07 20.06 -24.08
C ILE A 30 5.11 19.61 -25.09
N SER A 31 6.17 20.38 -25.29
CA SER A 31 7.19 20.04 -26.27
C SER A 31 8.59 20.49 -25.89
N TYR A 32 9.59 19.73 -26.30
CA TYR A 32 11.01 20.05 -26.15
C TYR A 32 11.85 19.33 -27.21
N LYS A 33 13.08 19.81 -27.46
CA LYS A 33 14.06 19.10 -28.30
C LYS A 33 14.78 18.02 -27.48
N SER A 34 14.95 16.83 -28.03
CA SER A 34 15.69 15.72 -27.44
C SER A 34 16.73 15.23 -28.44
N GLY A 35 17.92 15.84 -28.43
CA GLY A 35 18.84 15.73 -29.56
C GLY A 35 18.24 16.42 -30.80
N SER A 36 18.29 15.75 -31.94
CA SER A 36 17.71 16.20 -33.22
C SER A 36 16.18 16.13 -33.27
N HIS A 37 15.54 15.31 -32.42
CA HIS A 37 14.10 15.07 -32.50
C HIS A 37 13.27 16.00 -31.59
N LYS A 38 12.11 16.43 -32.10
CA LYS A 38 11.11 17.19 -31.33
C LYS A 38 10.14 16.24 -30.65
N VAL A 39 10.14 16.21 -29.32
CA VAL A 39 9.15 15.47 -28.53
C VAL A 39 7.93 16.36 -28.33
N LYS A 40 6.73 15.81 -28.56
CA LYS A 40 5.45 16.50 -28.33
C LYS A 40 4.48 15.59 -27.61
N LEU A 41 3.77 16.14 -26.63
CA LEU A 41 2.65 15.51 -25.95
C LEU A 41 1.45 16.47 -25.95
N ILE A 42 0.29 15.93 -26.26
CA ILE A 42 -1.00 16.63 -26.16
C ILE A 42 -1.79 15.94 -25.07
N THR A 43 -2.24 16.70 -24.09
CA THR A 43 -2.93 16.21 -22.89
C THR A 43 -3.97 17.23 -22.45
N PRO A 44 -5.00 16.87 -21.66
CA PRO A 44 -5.94 17.86 -21.14
C PRO A 44 -5.23 18.96 -20.33
N ASN A 45 -5.73 20.19 -20.44
CA ASN A 45 -5.23 21.31 -19.64
C ASN A 45 -5.51 21.14 -18.14
N LYS A 46 -6.58 20.44 -17.79
CA LYS A 46 -7.04 20.16 -16.44
C LYS A 46 -7.21 18.66 -16.21
N LEU A 47 -6.73 18.16 -15.06
CA LEU A 47 -6.95 16.79 -14.61
C LEU A 47 -8.00 16.76 -13.50
N ASN A 48 -8.90 15.78 -13.54
CA ASN A 48 -9.79 15.51 -12.42
C ASN A 48 -9.05 14.69 -11.34
N LEU A 49 -8.80 15.34 -10.21
CA LEU A 49 -8.21 14.74 -9.02
C LEU A 49 -9.32 14.17 -8.13
N ASP A 50 -9.77 12.97 -8.48
CA ASP A 50 -10.75 12.18 -7.75
C ASP A 50 -10.08 10.92 -7.13
N LYS A 51 -10.89 10.01 -6.56
CA LYS A 51 -10.41 8.78 -5.91
C LYS A 51 -9.56 7.94 -6.86
N LYS A 52 -10.09 7.70 -8.06
CA LYS A 52 -9.44 6.89 -9.11
C LYS A 52 -8.13 7.51 -9.59
N PHE A 53 -8.01 8.85 -9.56
CA PHE A 53 -6.74 9.52 -9.88
C PHE A 53 -5.65 9.19 -8.85
N PHE A 54 -5.95 9.37 -7.56
CA PHE A 54 -4.96 9.13 -6.50
C PHE A 54 -4.64 7.66 -6.30
N GLU A 55 -5.63 6.78 -6.47
CA GLU A 55 -5.43 5.33 -6.52
C GLU A 55 -4.49 4.93 -7.67
N GLY A 56 -4.75 5.42 -8.89
CA GLY A 56 -3.89 5.15 -10.04
C GLY A 56 -2.48 5.74 -9.89
N LEU A 57 -2.34 6.91 -9.24
CA LEU A 57 -1.03 7.48 -8.93
C LEU A 57 -0.26 6.63 -7.91
N GLY A 58 -0.94 6.07 -6.90
CA GLY A 58 -0.35 5.13 -5.94
C GLY A 58 0.11 3.84 -6.61
N LEU A 59 -0.75 3.24 -7.45
CA LEU A 59 -0.41 2.06 -8.25
C LEU A 59 0.81 2.31 -9.13
N ALA A 60 0.78 3.39 -9.91
CA ALA A 60 1.88 3.75 -10.79
C ALA A 60 3.18 4.01 -10.01
N LYS A 61 3.10 4.51 -8.77
CA LYS A 61 4.30 4.72 -7.95
C LYS A 61 4.93 3.45 -7.40
N GLY A 62 4.17 2.38 -7.21
CA GLY A 62 4.72 1.06 -6.87
C GLY A 62 5.23 0.34 -8.12
N ASP A 63 4.34 -0.28 -8.90
CA ASP A 63 4.76 -1.14 -10.02
C ASP A 63 5.10 -0.39 -11.31
N GLY A 64 5.03 0.95 -11.31
CA GLY A 64 5.58 1.71 -12.43
C GLY A 64 7.09 1.56 -12.41
N LEU A 65 7.68 1.12 -13.52
CA LEU A 65 9.12 1.04 -13.69
C LEU A 65 9.69 2.46 -13.67
N ASN A 66 10.01 2.92 -12.46
CA ASN A 66 10.50 4.24 -12.13
C ASN A 66 12.02 4.32 -12.27
N TYR A 67 12.60 3.61 -13.24
CA TYR A 67 14.02 3.71 -13.58
C TYR A 67 14.20 4.49 -14.88
N PRO A 68 13.96 5.82 -14.84
CA PRO A 68 14.26 6.67 -15.96
C PRO A 68 15.77 6.74 -16.15
N SER A 69 16.27 6.10 -17.19
CA SER A 69 17.58 6.43 -17.76
C SER A 69 17.36 7.33 -18.98
N ILE A 70 18.45 7.92 -19.49
CA ILE A 70 18.43 8.53 -20.84
C ILE A 70 18.04 7.47 -21.89
N THR A 71 18.39 6.20 -21.63
CA THR A 71 18.12 5.06 -22.51
C THR A 71 16.72 4.46 -22.36
N ASN A 72 15.98 4.76 -21.29
CA ASN A 72 14.60 4.31 -21.09
C ASN A 72 13.66 5.51 -20.82
N PRO A 73 13.25 6.23 -21.88
CA PRO A 73 12.42 7.41 -21.77
C PRO A 73 10.93 7.08 -21.60
N HIS A 74 10.55 5.80 -21.46
CA HIS A 74 9.16 5.39 -21.46
C HIS A 74 8.64 5.14 -20.04
N PHE A 75 7.38 5.51 -19.81
CA PHE A 75 6.67 5.01 -18.64
C PHE A 75 6.22 3.59 -18.94
N ASN A 76 6.57 2.67 -18.05
CA ASN A 76 6.15 1.28 -18.10
C ASN A 76 5.46 0.93 -16.78
N PHE A 77 4.33 0.22 -16.86
CA PHE A 77 3.67 -0.37 -15.71
C PHE A 77 3.50 -1.85 -15.96
N SER A 78 3.92 -2.69 -15.02
CA SER A 78 3.92 -4.14 -15.17
C SER A 78 3.23 -4.81 -14.00
N ASN A 79 2.32 -5.74 -14.23
CA ASN A 79 1.69 -6.50 -13.16
C ASN A 79 1.11 -7.84 -13.67
N THR A 80 1.10 -8.85 -12.80
CA THR A 80 0.47 -10.16 -13.06
C THR A 80 -1.03 -10.17 -12.77
N ASP A 81 -1.55 -9.20 -12.00
CA ASP A 81 -2.98 -8.98 -11.78
C ASP A 81 -3.54 -8.05 -12.87
N PHE A 82 -4.25 -8.65 -13.83
CA PHE A 82 -4.82 -7.92 -14.96
C PHE A 82 -5.88 -6.90 -14.55
N LYS A 83 -6.52 -7.05 -13.38
CA LYS A 83 -7.44 -6.04 -12.87
C LYS A 83 -6.69 -4.76 -12.51
N LEU A 84 -5.45 -4.86 -12.01
CA LEU A 84 -4.59 -3.69 -11.75
C LEU A 84 -4.11 -3.05 -13.06
N ILE A 85 -3.77 -3.87 -14.07
CA ILE A 85 -3.46 -3.39 -15.43
C ILE A 85 -4.62 -2.57 -15.99
N LYS A 86 -5.85 -3.06 -15.86
CA LYS A 86 -7.06 -2.34 -16.30
C LYS A 86 -7.23 -1.01 -15.56
N LYS A 87 -6.98 -0.98 -14.25
CA LYS A 87 -7.05 0.26 -13.45
C LYS A 87 -6.04 1.29 -13.93
N VAL A 88 -4.79 0.89 -14.17
CA VAL A 88 -3.76 1.80 -14.70
C VAL A 88 -4.08 2.25 -16.12
N GLN A 89 -4.60 1.38 -16.99
CA GLN A 89 -5.08 1.77 -18.31
C GLN A 89 -6.15 2.87 -18.22
N LEU A 90 -7.15 2.71 -17.34
CA LEU A 90 -8.20 3.72 -17.14
C LEU A 90 -7.64 5.03 -16.55
N TRP A 91 -6.65 4.93 -15.68
CA TRP A 91 -5.93 6.09 -15.16
C TRP A 91 -5.17 6.84 -16.26
N LEU A 92 -4.44 6.12 -17.13
CA LEU A 92 -3.71 6.69 -18.27
C LEU A 92 -4.64 7.37 -19.29
N LYS A 93 -5.85 6.83 -19.52
CA LYS A 93 -6.86 7.45 -20.40
C LYS A 93 -7.23 8.89 -19.98
N ARG A 94 -7.05 9.26 -18.70
CA ARG A 94 -7.30 10.63 -18.20
C ARG A 94 -6.37 11.66 -18.81
N PHE A 95 -5.20 11.24 -19.26
CA PHE A 95 -4.22 12.08 -19.94
C PHE A 95 -4.43 12.13 -21.46
N LYS A 96 -5.49 11.49 -21.98
CA LYS A 96 -5.81 11.37 -23.41
C LYS A 96 -4.60 10.93 -24.25
N LEU A 97 -3.90 9.89 -23.77
CA LEU A 97 -2.76 9.32 -24.46
C LEU A 97 -3.24 8.44 -25.62
N ASN A 98 -2.78 8.75 -26.83
CA ASN A 98 -3.20 8.01 -28.03
C ASN A 98 -2.32 6.77 -28.31
N ASN A 99 -1.10 6.74 -27.78
CA ASN A 99 -0.08 5.74 -28.10
C ASN A 99 0.31 4.92 -26.86
N LEU A 100 -0.58 4.00 -26.47
CA LEU A 100 -0.26 2.94 -25.51
C LEU A 100 0.12 1.67 -26.27
N SER A 101 1.25 1.08 -25.90
CA SER A 101 1.65 -0.26 -26.34
C SER A 101 1.44 -1.26 -25.21
N TYR A 102 1.01 -2.46 -25.57
CA TYR A 102 0.76 -3.55 -24.62
C TYR A 102 1.69 -4.71 -24.95
N TYR A 103 2.33 -5.25 -23.92
CA TYR A 103 3.22 -6.39 -24.04
C TYR A 103 2.74 -7.47 -23.08
N LEU A 104 2.48 -8.68 -23.58
CA LEU A 104 2.22 -9.86 -22.77
C LEU A 104 3.50 -10.69 -22.71
N ILE A 105 4.00 -10.91 -21.51
CA ILE A 105 5.15 -11.78 -21.26
C ILE A 105 4.63 -13.10 -20.73
N LEU A 106 4.91 -14.18 -21.45
CA LEU A 106 4.55 -15.55 -21.10
C LEU A 106 5.79 -16.36 -20.67
N PRO A 107 5.65 -17.35 -19.76
CA PRO A 107 6.68 -18.35 -19.52
C PRO A 107 6.99 -19.13 -20.80
N ASN A 108 8.26 -19.49 -21.05
CA ASN A 108 8.65 -20.31 -22.21
C ASN A 108 7.97 -21.70 -22.23
N SER A 109 7.63 -22.25 -21.07
CA SER A 109 6.99 -23.55 -20.94
C SER A 109 5.48 -23.54 -21.16
N GLN A 110 4.86 -22.39 -21.43
CA GLN A 110 3.43 -22.32 -21.68
C GLN A 110 3.14 -22.25 -23.18
N GLU A 111 2.43 -23.25 -23.69
CA GLU A 111 1.79 -23.17 -25.00
C GLU A 111 0.85 -21.96 -25.07
N THR A 112 0.82 -21.35 -26.25
CA THR A 112 0.05 -20.15 -26.52
C THR A 112 -1.45 -20.47 -26.49
N ASN A 113 -2.10 -20.29 -25.33
CA ASN A 113 -3.54 -20.44 -25.26
C ASN A 113 -4.22 -19.22 -25.93
N ASN A 114 -4.62 -19.39 -27.19
CA ASN A 114 -5.28 -18.34 -27.97
C ASN A 114 -6.57 -17.82 -27.30
N ASN A 115 -7.35 -18.69 -26.64
CA ASN A 115 -8.55 -18.27 -25.91
C ASN A 115 -8.20 -17.36 -24.72
N PHE A 116 -7.12 -17.66 -24.00
CA PHE A 116 -6.63 -16.77 -22.94
C PHE A 116 -6.26 -15.39 -23.48
N ILE A 117 -5.54 -15.34 -24.61
CA ILE A 117 -5.13 -14.07 -25.24
C ILE A 117 -6.36 -13.27 -25.71
N LEU A 118 -7.32 -13.91 -26.38
CA LEU A 118 -8.56 -13.28 -26.82
C LEU A 118 -9.37 -12.73 -25.64
N ASN A 119 -9.53 -13.52 -24.58
CA ASN A 119 -10.21 -13.09 -23.35
C ASN A 119 -9.51 -11.89 -22.72
N LEU A 120 -8.17 -11.87 -22.72
CA LEU A 120 -7.40 -10.76 -22.20
C LEU A 120 -7.57 -9.49 -23.04
N ILE A 121 -7.52 -9.61 -24.37
CA ILE A 121 -7.74 -8.52 -25.32
C ILE A 121 -9.12 -7.90 -25.10
N ASN A 122 -10.15 -8.74 -24.97
CA ASN A 122 -11.54 -8.34 -24.72
C ASN A 122 -11.66 -7.63 -23.35
N PHE A 123 -11.09 -8.22 -22.30
CA PHE A 123 -11.09 -7.63 -20.96
C PHE A 123 -10.42 -6.25 -20.93
N LEU A 124 -9.25 -6.11 -21.57
CA LEU A 124 -8.52 -4.85 -21.64
C LEU A 124 -9.11 -3.87 -22.68
N LYS A 125 -10.01 -4.33 -23.55
CA LYS A 125 -10.56 -3.54 -24.67
C LYS A 125 -9.43 -2.94 -25.53
N ILE A 126 -8.48 -3.79 -25.90
CA ILE A 126 -7.34 -3.43 -26.78
C ILE A 126 -7.59 -3.99 -28.18
N LYS A 127 -7.04 -3.35 -29.21
CA LYS A 127 -7.05 -3.95 -30.56
C LYS A 127 -6.00 -5.08 -30.58
N PRO A 128 -6.25 -6.24 -31.22
CA PRO A 128 -5.32 -7.36 -31.24
C PRO A 128 -3.90 -6.95 -31.70
N ASN A 129 -3.81 -6.16 -32.77
CA ASN A 129 -2.53 -5.67 -33.31
C ASN A 129 -1.72 -4.74 -32.38
N LYS A 130 -2.28 -4.30 -31.25
CA LYS A 130 -1.57 -3.49 -30.25
C LYS A 130 -0.96 -4.32 -29.11
N LEU A 131 -1.27 -5.62 -29.03
CA LEU A 131 -0.68 -6.54 -28.08
C LEU A 131 0.50 -7.26 -28.73
N LYS A 132 1.70 -7.11 -28.17
CA LYS A 132 2.88 -7.87 -28.56
C LYS A 132 3.14 -8.97 -27.53
N ILE A 133 3.43 -10.18 -27.98
CA ILE A 133 3.66 -11.34 -27.11
C ILE A 133 5.17 -11.65 -27.09
N TYR A 134 5.71 -11.91 -25.90
CA TYR A 134 7.11 -12.28 -25.69
C TYR A 134 7.18 -13.47 -24.75
N TYR A 135 8.07 -14.41 -25.04
CA TYR A 135 8.36 -15.54 -24.18
C TYR A 135 9.64 -15.27 -23.37
N LYS A 136 9.61 -15.56 -22.06
CA LYS A 136 10.78 -15.48 -21.19
C LYS A 136 10.83 -16.66 -20.23
N ASP A 137 11.99 -17.32 -20.15
CA ASP A 137 12.23 -18.46 -19.24
C ASP A 137 12.01 -18.13 -17.76
N ARG A 138 12.36 -16.89 -17.36
CA ARG A 138 12.38 -16.50 -15.93
C ARG A 138 11.01 -16.12 -15.36
N THR A 139 9.96 -16.01 -16.18
CA THR A 139 8.64 -15.63 -15.70
C THR A 139 7.83 -16.86 -15.31
N LYS A 140 7.40 -16.95 -14.05
CA LYS A 140 6.55 -18.04 -13.54
C LYS A 140 5.06 -17.87 -13.84
N GLN A 141 4.64 -16.64 -14.15
CA GLN A 141 3.25 -16.28 -14.41
C GLN A 141 3.18 -15.27 -15.55
N PRO A 142 2.12 -15.31 -16.37
CA PRO A 142 1.84 -14.27 -17.35
C PRO A 142 1.84 -12.87 -16.72
N ASN A 143 2.51 -11.95 -17.38
CA ASN A 143 2.66 -10.57 -16.91
C ASN A 143 2.39 -9.61 -18.06
N ILE A 144 1.65 -8.53 -17.81
CA ILE A 144 1.35 -7.53 -18.83
C ILE A 144 2.10 -6.24 -18.51
N ILE A 145 2.69 -5.66 -19.55
CA ILE A 145 3.29 -4.33 -19.50
C ILE A 145 2.45 -3.38 -20.33
N ILE A 146 2.04 -2.26 -19.72
CA ILE A 146 1.56 -1.09 -20.44
C ILE A 146 2.72 -0.12 -20.58
N GLN A 147 3.08 0.20 -21.83
CA GLN A 147 4.08 1.22 -22.14
C GLN A 147 3.41 2.48 -22.71
N VAL A 148 3.78 3.64 -22.18
CA VAL A 148 3.47 4.93 -22.78
C VAL A 148 4.67 5.36 -23.63
N ASN A 149 4.49 5.33 -24.96
CA ASN A 149 5.52 5.68 -25.94
C ASN A 149 5.69 7.20 -26.07
N ASN A 150 5.86 7.91 -24.95
CA ASN A 150 6.06 9.35 -24.96
C ASN A 150 6.93 9.81 -23.79
N ALA A 151 8.12 10.31 -24.12
CA ALA A 151 9.12 10.76 -23.15
C ALA A 151 8.63 11.94 -22.29
N ALA A 152 7.82 12.84 -22.86
CA ALA A 152 7.25 13.95 -22.11
C ALA A 152 6.27 13.47 -21.03
N PHE A 153 5.53 12.38 -21.27
CA PHE A 153 4.64 11.83 -20.25
C PHE A 153 5.42 11.30 -19.04
N GLN A 154 6.54 10.60 -19.28
CA GLN A 154 7.39 10.09 -18.18
C GLN A 154 7.89 11.26 -17.30
N LEU A 155 8.26 12.40 -17.89
CA LEU A 155 8.68 13.60 -17.15
C LEU A 155 7.56 14.18 -16.26
N ILE A 156 6.34 14.26 -16.80
CA ILE A 156 5.16 14.73 -16.05
C ILE A 156 4.89 13.77 -14.90
N TYR A 157 4.84 12.47 -15.19
CA TYR A 157 4.55 11.44 -14.21
C TYR A 157 5.56 11.43 -13.04
N LEU A 158 6.86 11.54 -13.33
CA LEU A 158 7.88 11.62 -12.27
C LEU A 158 7.66 12.80 -11.34
N ASN A 159 7.21 13.94 -11.87
CA ASN A 159 6.93 15.14 -11.09
C ASN A 159 5.55 15.15 -10.40
N LEU A 160 4.57 14.39 -10.91
CA LEU A 160 3.20 14.37 -10.37
C LEU A 160 3.19 14.11 -8.86
N PHE A 161 3.86 13.04 -8.41
CA PHE A 161 3.89 12.71 -6.99
C PHE A 161 4.57 13.79 -6.17
N SER A 162 5.74 14.28 -6.61
CA SER A 162 6.47 15.34 -5.88
C SER A 162 5.61 16.58 -5.67
N LYS A 163 4.92 17.05 -6.72
CA LYS A 163 4.05 18.23 -6.67
C LYS A 163 2.75 18.00 -5.90
N LEU A 164 2.26 16.78 -5.84
CA LEU A 164 1.02 16.43 -5.13
C LEU A 164 1.26 15.87 -3.72
N LYS A 165 2.50 15.60 -3.33
CA LYS A 165 2.87 14.94 -2.05
C LYS A 165 2.23 15.61 -0.84
N ASN A 166 2.33 16.94 -0.75
CA ASN A 166 1.76 17.71 0.37
C ASN A 166 0.23 17.69 0.35
N TYR A 167 -0.38 17.73 -0.84
CA TYR A 167 -1.84 17.62 -0.99
C TYR A 167 -2.33 16.23 -0.56
N ILE A 168 -1.66 15.18 -1.02
CA ILE A 168 -1.94 13.78 -0.63
C ILE A 168 -1.81 13.63 0.88
N PHE A 169 -0.77 14.20 1.49
CA PHE A 169 -0.58 14.10 2.94
C PHE A 169 -1.68 14.81 3.74
N LYS A 170 -2.09 16.02 3.35
CA LYS A 170 -3.06 16.82 4.10
C LYS A 170 -4.51 16.35 3.91
N ASN A 171 -4.88 15.91 2.71
CA ASN A 171 -6.25 15.56 2.38
C ASN A 171 -6.55 14.07 2.63
N ASN A 172 -7.46 13.76 3.57
CA ASN A 172 -7.80 12.38 3.94
C ASN A 172 -8.24 11.53 2.74
N PHE A 173 -9.09 12.07 1.88
CA PHE A 173 -9.59 11.37 0.69
C PHE A 173 -8.46 11.00 -0.28
N ALA A 174 -7.56 11.95 -0.57
CA ALA A 174 -6.41 11.72 -1.44
C ALA A 174 -5.42 10.73 -0.81
N ARG A 175 -5.16 10.87 0.50
CA ARG A 175 -4.26 10.00 1.27
C ARG A 175 -4.71 8.55 1.24
N ARG A 176 -5.97 8.29 1.60
CA ARG A 176 -6.55 6.94 1.64
C ARG A 176 -6.57 6.29 0.25
N SER A 177 -6.94 7.06 -0.78
CA SER A 177 -6.93 6.59 -2.16
C SER A 177 -5.52 6.22 -2.63
N PHE A 178 -4.53 7.08 -2.33
CA PHE A 178 -3.13 6.82 -2.64
C PHE A 178 -2.57 5.61 -1.89
N LEU A 179 -2.87 5.47 -0.58
CA LEU A 179 -2.50 4.32 0.24
C LEU A 179 -3.08 3.01 -0.31
N SER A 180 -4.34 3.03 -0.76
CA SER A 180 -4.97 1.88 -1.41
C SER A 180 -4.23 1.47 -2.69
N GLY A 181 -3.91 2.45 -3.54
CA GLY A 181 -3.19 2.20 -4.79
C GLY A 181 -1.78 1.66 -4.58
N ILE A 182 -0.98 2.31 -3.73
CA ILE A 182 0.40 1.87 -3.46
C ILE A 182 0.42 0.51 -2.73
N PHE A 183 -0.59 0.20 -1.90
CA PHE A 183 -0.73 -1.13 -1.31
C PHE A 183 -1.08 -2.20 -2.34
N ALA A 184 -1.92 -1.89 -3.33
CA ALA A 184 -2.22 -2.85 -4.39
C ALA A 184 -0.99 -3.19 -5.25
N ALA A 185 -0.05 -2.26 -5.41
CA ALA A 185 1.26 -2.54 -6.00
C ALA A 185 2.18 -3.28 -5.00
N GLU A 186 2.73 -2.55 -4.03
CA GLU A 186 3.85 -3.00 -3.16
C GLU A 186 3.43 -3.77 -1.90
N GLY A 187 2.13 -3.81 -1.63
CA GLY A 187 1.60 -4.33 -0.38
C GLY A 187 1.53 -5.85 -0.31
N HIS A 188 1.73 -6.42 0.86
CA HIS A 188 1.45 -7.83 1.10
C HIS A 188 0.70 -8.02 2.42
N VAL A 189 -0.27 -8.93 2.38
CA VAL A 189 -0.88 -9.50 3.59
C VAL A 189 -0.11 -10.78 3.92
N LYS A 190 0.74 -10.71 4.95
CA LYS A 190 1.55 -11.83 5.40
C LYS A 190 0.75 -12.68 6.37
N HIS A 191 0.90 -13.99 6.26
CA HIS A 191 0.28 -14.95 7.15
C HIS A 191 1.35 -15.73 7.91
N SER A 192 0.97 -16.18 9.10
CA SER A 192 1.76 -17.11 9.91
C SER A 192 1.65 -18.54 9.35
N ILE A 193 2.47 -19.44 9.88
CA ILE A 193 2.35 -20.89 9.63
C ILE A 193 0.98 -21.45 10.03
N TYR A 194 0.26 -20.78 10.93
CA TYR A 194 -1.07 -21.19 11.40
C TYR A 194 -2.21 -20.65 10.53
N GLY A 195 -1.90 -20.04 9.37
CA GLY A 195 -2.92 -19.51 8.46
C GLY A 195 -3.67 -18.30 9.02
N THR A 196 -3.07 -17.56 9.97
CA THR A 196 -3.60 -16.31 10.54
C THR A 196 -2.83 -15.11 10.01
N ILE A 197 -3.40 -13.91 10.11
CA ILE A 197 -2.68 -12.70 9.70
C ILE A 197 -1.52 -12.40 10.66
N GLU A 198 -0.32 -12.21 10.11
CA GLU A 198 0.88 -11.86 10.89
C GLU A 198 1.13 -10.35 10.85
N ASN A 199 1.13 -9.78 9.64
CA ASN A 199 1.28 -8.36 9.40
C ASN A 199 0.80 -7.95 8.02
N ILE A 200 0.59 -6.64 7.87
CA ILE A 200 0.56 -5.97 6.58
C ILE A 200 1.91 -5.30 6.37
N ILE A 201 2.48 -5.49 5.18
CA ILE A 201 3.74 -4.87 4.77
C ILE A 201 3.59 -4.11 3.46
N PHE A 202 4.37 -3.05 3.29
CA PHE A 202 4.71 -2.45 1.99
C PHE A 202 6.19 -2.72 1.74
N CYS A 203 6.53 -3.27 0.58
CA CYS A 203 7.89 -3.55 0.17
C CYS A 203 8.43 -2.38 -0.67
N PHE A 204 9.68 -1.97 -0.45
CA PHE A 204 10.34 -0.92 -1.21
C PHE A 204 11.79 -1.28 -1.46
N ASN A 205 12.39 -0.71 -2.50
CA ASN A 205 13.83 -0.79 -2.74
C ASN A 205 14.58 0.07 -1.70
N ALA A 206 15.45 -0.58 -0.92
CA ALA A 206 16.17 0.08 0.17
C ALA A 206 17.07 1.23 -0.28
N ASN A 207 17.58 1.21 -1.52
CA ASN A 207 18.51 2.22 -2.01
C ASN A 207 17.81 3.38 -2.72
N LYS A 208 16.62 3.15 -3.29
CA LYS A 208 15.97 4.12 -4.18
C LYS A 208 14.70 4.73 -3.60
N GLU A 209 14.06 4.09 -2.62
CA GLU A 209 12.69 4.42 -2.21
C GLU A 209 12.54 4.73 -0.71
N LYS A 210 13.64 5.04 -0.02
CA LYS A 210 13.63 5.40 1.42
C LYS A 210 12.65 6.54 1.73
N GLU A 211 12.63 7.58 0.90
CA GLU A 211 11.74 8.74 1.09
C GLU A 211 10.26 8.42 0.83
N LEU A 212 9.98 7.48 -0.07
CA LEU A 212 8.63 6.98 -0.26
C LEU A 212 8.18 6.18 0.96
N ALA A 213 9.02 5.28 1.48
CA ALA A 213 8.72 4.51 2.69
C ALA A 213 8.43 5.42 3.92
N LYS A 214 9.26 6.45 4.13
CA LYS A 214 9.02 7.46 5.17
C LYS A 214 7.71 8.20 4.97
N PHE A 215 7.38 8.55 3.72
CA PHE A 215 6.11 9.20 3.39
C PHE A 215 4.90 8.30 3.68
N ILE A 216 4.97 7.01 3.32
CA ILE A 216 3.90 6.04 3.62
C ILE A 216 3.71 5.89 5.13
N LYS A 217 4.80 5.75 5.91
CA LYS A 217 4.72 5.72 7.38
C LYS A 217 3.97 6.93 7.94
N LYS A 218 4.34 8.15 7.51
CA LYS A 218 3.66 9.40 7.93
C LYS A 218 2.19 9.42 7.53
N CYS A 219 1.85 8.89 6.36
CA CYS A 219 0.46 8.81 5.90
C CYS A 219 -0.37 7.84 6.75
N LEU A 220 0.20 6.69 7.13
CA LEU A 220 -0.43 5.71 8.03
C LEU A 220 -0.63 6.32 9.43
N GLU A 221 0.38 7.01 9.96
CA GLU A 221 0.29 7.71 11.25
C GLU A 221 -0.85 8.75 11.26
N LYS A 222 -1.06 9.48 10.14
CA LYS A 222 -2.18 10.41 10.00
C LYS A 222 -3.57 9.74 9.99
N GLU A 223 -3.64 8.45 9.66
CA GLU A 223 -4.86 7.65 9.80
C GLU A 223 -4.93 6.91 11.16
N GLY A 224 -4.02 7.24 12.09
CA GLY A 224 -3.95 6.59 13.40
C GLY A 224 -3.49 5.13 13.34
N ILE A 225 -2.73 4.76 12.31
CA ILE A 225 -2.14 3.43 12.10
C ILE A 225 -0.64 3.51 12.41
N TYR A 226 -0.24 2.91 13.53
CA TYR A 226 1.17 2.88 13.93
C TYR A 226 1.93 1.81 13.15
N SER A 227 2.98 2.22 12.42
CA SER A 227 3.81 1.32 11.61
C SER A 227 5.30 1.53 11.88
N LYS A 228 6.10 0.51 11.59
CA LYS A 228 7.56 0.51 11.73
C LYS A 228 8.21 0.39 10.35
N ILE A 229 9.41 0.95 10.22
CA ILE A 229 10.28 0.74 9.07
C ILE A 229 11.38 -0.23 9.49
N LYS A 230 11.63 -1.27 8.69
CA LYS A 230 12.72 -2.23 8.90
C LYS A 230 13.41 -2.53 7.58
N ILE A 231 14.73 -2.66 7.60
CA ILE A 231 15.50 -3.22 6.48
C ILE A 231 15.38 -4.74 6.58
N LYS A 232 14.77 -5.39 5.58
CA LYS A 232 14.59 -6.84 5.56
C LYS A 232 15.86 -7.57 5.12
N ASN A 233 16.57 -6.99 4.15
CA ASN A 233 17.88 -7.43 3.66
C ASN A 233 18.59 -6.23 2.98
N LYS A 234 19.80 -6.42 2.43
CA LYS A 234 20.59 -5.34 1.82
C LYS A 234 19.85 -4.52 0.74
N SER A 235 18.82 -5.08 0.08
CA SER A 235 18.11 -4.42 -1.03
C SER A 235 16.64 -4.08 -0.73
N SER A 236 16.06 -4.54 0.38
CA SER A 236 14.64 -4.41 0.68
C SER A 236 14.38 -3.66 1.99
N LEU A 237 13.55 -2.63 1.89
CA LEU A 237 13.01 -1.84 2.99
C LEU A 237 11.52 -2.12 3.11
N ILE A 238 11.04 -2.39 4.32
CA ILE A 238 9.62 -2.64 4.57
C ILE A 238 9.03 -1.62 5.52
N VAL A 239 7.80 -1.19 5.23
CA VAL A 239 6.91 -0.51 6.19
C VAL A 239 5.89 -1.55 6.66
N TYR A 240 5.78 -1.83 7.95
CA TYR A 240 4.89 -2.88 8.44
C TYR A 240 4.15 -2.54 9.73
N PHE A 241 3.02 -3.20 9.94
CA PHE A 241 2.25 -3.16 11.18
C PHE A 241 1.55 -4.50 11.44
N THR A 242 1.45 -4.87 12.72
CA THR A 242 1.02 -6.19 13.19
C THR A 242 -0.23 -6.14 14.08
N ASP A 243 -0.51 -5.00 14.72
CA ASP A 243 -1.60 -4.84 15.70
C ASP A 243 -2.99 -4.89 15.07
N TYR A 244 -3.93 -5.62 15.67
CA TYR A 244 -5.28 -5.82 15.11
C TYR A 244 -6.07 -4.52 14.95
N ASN A 245 -5.92 -3.53 15.84
CA ASN A 245 -6.55 -2.23 15.64
C ASN A 245 -6.01 -1.56 14.39
N ASN A 246 -4.69 -1.61 14.18
CA ASN A 246 -4.05 -1.07 12.97
C ASN A 246 -4.49 -1.81 11.71
N LEU A 247 -4.60 -3.14 11.77
CA LEU A 247 -5.10 -3.99 10.67
C LEU A 247 -6.55 -3.62 10.29
N LEU A 248 -7.44 -3.51 11.27
CA LEU A 248 -8.84 -3.16 11.05
C LEU A 248 -9.02 -1.71 10.61
N LYS A 249 -8.26 -0.75 11.19
CA LYS A 249 -8.23 0.63 10.70
C LYS A 249 -7.78 0.69 9.24
N PHE A 250 -6.75 -0.06 8.86
CA PHE A 250 -6.29 -0.12 7.47
C PHE A 250 -7.39 -0.63 6.53
N PHE A 251 -8.17 -1.63 6.97
CA PHE A 251 -9.35 -2.09 6.25
C PHE A 251 -10.41 -0.98 6.14
N LEU A 252 -10.76 -0.30 7.24
CA LEU A 252 -11.77 0.76 7.28
C LEU A 252 -11.46 1.94 6.36
N ILE A 253 -10.20 2.35 6.28
CA ILE A 253 -9.80 3.43 5.37
C ILE A 253 -9.77 3.01 3.90
N GLY A 254 -10.12 1.76 3.59
CA GLY A 254 -10.13 1.22 2.24
C GLY A 254 -8.74 0.89 1.68
N GLY A 255 -7.75 0.63 2.55
CA GLY A 255 -6.38 0.33 2.15
C GLY A 255 -6.24 -0.91 1.27
N LEU A 256 -7.24 -1.80 1.28
CA LEU A 256 -7.29 -3.04 0.52
C LEU A 256 -8.20 -2.99 -0.72
N GLU A 257 -8.99 -1.92 -0.91
CA GLU A 257 -9.99 -1.82 -1.99
C GLU A 257 -9.40 -1.92 -3.40
N SER A 258 -8.13 -1.57 -3.54
CA SER A 258 -7.49 -1.54 -4.84
C SER A 258 -7.18 -2.93 -5.40
N SER A 259 -7.02 -3.96 -4.55
CA SER A 259 -6.71 -5.34 -4.96
C SER A 259 -7.66 -6.34 -4.29
N LEU A 260 -8.60 -6.88 -5.07
CA LEU A 260 -9.56 -7.88 -4.58
C LEU A 260 -8.84 -9.10 -3.98
N LYS A 261 -7.79 -9.60 -4.66
CA LYS A 261 -6.99 -10.73 -4.19
C LYS A 261 -6.42 -10.48 -2.79
N LYS A 262 -5.85 -9.30 -2.54
CA LYS A 262 -5.29 -8.94 -1.22
C LYS A 262 -6.39 -8.73 -0.18
N LYS A 263 -7.53 -8.12 -0.56
CA LYS A 263 -8.69 -7.93 0.31
C LYS A 263 -9.30 -9.27 0.74
N THR A 264 -9.57 -10.19 -0.19
CA THR A 264 -10.08 -11.53 0.12
C THR A 264 -9.12 -12.29 1.01
N LYS A 265 -7.81 -12.26 0.69
CA LYS A 265 -6.79 -12.88 1.54
C LYS A 265 -6.82 -12.32 2.97
N PHE A 266 -6.93 -11.01 3.14
CA PHE A 266 -7.04 -10.38 4.45
C PHE A 266 -8.26 -10.87 5.23
N ILE A 267 -9.45 -10.86 4.60
CA ILE A 267 -10.70 -11.29 5.23
C ILE A 267 -10.59 -12.74 5.70
N ASN A 268 -10.14 -13.64 4.83
CA ASN A 268 -9.99 -15.06 5.15
C ASN A 268 -9.03 -15.30 6.33
N LEU A 269 -7.91 -14.55 6.38
CA LEU A 269 -6.93 -14.67 7.47
C LEU A 269 -7.43 -14.09 8.79
N ILE A 270 -8.24 -13.01 8.74
CA ILE A 270 -8.88 -12.43 9.92
C ILE A 270 -9.96 -13.38 10.47
N GLN A 271 -10.72 -14.04 9.61
CA GLN A 271 -11.72 -15.04 10.05
C GLN A 271 -11.07 -16.19 10.81
N LYS A 272 -9.94 -16.69 10.32
CA LYS A 272 -9.16 -17.77 10.96
C LYS A 272 -8.44 -17.35 12.24
N SER A 273 -8.33 -16.04 12.50
CA SER A 273 -7.62 -15.56 13.69
C SER A 273 -8.45 -15.74 14.97
N LYS A 274 -7.85 -16.43 15.95
CA LYS A 274 -8.34 -16.44 17.33
C LYS A 274 -8.05 -15.07 17.93
N ILE A 275 -9.07 -14.21 17.93
CA ILE A 275 -9.03 -12.87 18.52
C ILE A 275 -10.02 -12.91 19.67
N ASP A 276 -9.49 -12.82 20.89
CA ASP A 276 -10.32 -12.64 22.07
C ASP A 276 -10.83 -11.20 22.10
N ILE A 277 -12.14 -11.03 21.99
CA ILE A 277 -12.81 -9.73 22.08
C ILE A 277 -13.19 -9.54 23.54
N HIS A 278 -12.51 -8.63 24.22
CA HIS A 278 -12.93 -8.22 25.56
C HIS A 278 -13.62 -6.86 25.47
N THR A 279 -14.64 -6.65 26.29
CA THR A 279 -15.21 -5.34 26.55
C THR A 279 -14.36 -4.58 27.57
N LYS A 280 -14.58 -3.26 27.70
CA LYS A 280 -13.85 -2.43 28.68
C LYS A 280 -14.09 -2.93 30.12
N SER A 281 -15.31 -3.36 30.44
CA SER A 281 -15.66 -3.93 31.75
C SER A 281 -15.00 -5.28 31.97
N GLU A 282 -14.94 -6.16 30.98
CA GLU A 282 -14.24 -7.45 31.06
C GLU A 282 -12.74 -7.28 31.17
N CYS A 283 -12.13 -6.36 30.42
CA CYS A 283 -10.72 -6.02 30.59
C CYS A 283 -10.44 -5.45 31.98
N LEU A 284 -11.32 -4.61 32.54
CA LEU A 284 -11.19 -4.12 33.91
C LEU A 284 -11.33 -5.25 34.94
N LYS A 285 -12.24 -6.20 34.73
CA LYS A 285 -12.36 -7.42 35.56
C LYS A 285 -11.13 -8.30 35.47
N LEU A 286 -10.63 -8.59 34.26
CA LEU A 286 -9.39 -9.35 34.03
C LEU A 286 -8.18 -8.66 34.63
N LEU A 287 -8.08 -7.33 34.51
CA LEU A 287 -7.04 -6.54 35.18
C LEU A 287 -7.17 -6.62 36.70
N LYS A 288 -8.37 -6.54 37.29
CA LYS A 288 -8.58 -6.71 38.74
C LYS A 288 -8.23 -8.12 39.22
N ILE A 289 -8.64 -9.16 38.49
CA ILE A 289 -8.31 -10.56 38.79
C ILE A 289 -6.79 -10.76 38.73
N ASN A 290 -6.14 -10.21 37.69
CA ASN A 290 -4.69 -10.26 37.58
C ASN A 290 -3.98 -9.40 38.63
N GLN A 291 -4.53 -8.25 39.04
CA GLN A 291 -4.00 -7.44 40.14
C GLN A 291 -4.00 -8.20 41.46
N ASN A 292 -5.07 -8.93 41.76
CA ASN A 292 -5.15 -9.81 42.93
C ASN A 292 -4.13 -10.93 42.86
N ASN A 293 -3.99 -11.58 41.71
CA ASN A 293 -3.02 -12.66 41.53
C ASN A 293 -1.57 -12.16 41.60
N ILE A 294 -1.28 -10.97 41.06
CA ILE A 294 0.02 -10.30 41.15
C ILE A 294 0.30 -9.88 42.60
N ALA A 295 -0.68 -9.31 43.30
CA ALA A 295 -0.57 -8.91 44.70
C ALA A 295 -0.24 -10.11 45.60
N LYS A 296 -0.97 -11.23 45.41
CA LYS A 296 -0.70 -12.51 46.10
C LYS A 296 0.71 -13.03 45.80
N LYS A 297 1.15 -13.04 44.54
CA LYS A 297 2.49 -13.51 44.16
C LYS A 297 3.62 -12.61 44.65
N LEU A 298 3.36 -11.31 44.79
CA LEU A 298 4.32 -10.32 45.29
C LEU A 298 4.22 -10.11 46.80
N ASN A 299 3.38 -10.91 47.49
CA ASN A 299 3.06 -10.79 48.91
C ASN A 299 2.83 -9.33 49.36
N CYS A 300 1.99 -8.62 48.61
CA CYS A 300 1.68 -7.22 48.88
C CYS A 300 0.18 -6.97 48.72
N SER A 301 -0.31 -5.83 49.21
CA SER A 301 -1.72 -5.51 49.13
C SER A 301 -2.13 -5.10 47.71
N GLN A 302 -3.32 -5.56 47.27
CA GLN A 302 -3.91 -5.16 45.99
C GLN A 302 -4.01 -3.63 45.79
N PRO A 303 -4.33 -2.82 46.83
CA PRO A 303 -4.30 -1.36 46.71
C PRO A 303 -2.93 -0.81 46.29
N ASN A 304 -1.82 -1.40 46.73
CA ASN A 304 -0.48 -0.97 46.33
C ASN A 304 -0.21 -1.25 44.84
N ILE A 305 -0.62 -2.42 44.33
CA ILE A 305 -0.57 -2.74 42.90
C ILE A 305 -1.47 -1.78 42.10
N SER A 306 -2.66 -1.48 42.62
CA SER A 306 -3.60 -0.54 42.00
C SER A 306 -3.06 0.89 41.95
N ARG A 307 -2.33 1.33 42.99
CA ARG A 307 -1.69 2.66 43.06
C ARG A 307 -0.54 2.78 42.07
N ILE A 308 0.24 1.71 41.89
CA ILE A 308 1.31 1.60 40.88
C ILE A 308 0.72 1.63 39.46
N LEU A 309 -0.39 0.93 39.22
CA LEU A 309 -1.08 0.89 37.93
C LEU A 309 -1.89 2.15 37.61
N LYS A 310 -2.40 2.87 38.62
CA LYS A 310 -3.07 4.18 38.44
C LYS A 310 -2.08 5.30 38.12
N ARG A 311 -0.89 5.30 38.71
CA ARG A 311 0.13 6.36 38.51
C ARG A 311 0.92 6.24 37.20
N ARG A 312 0.83 5.11 36.50
CA ARG A 312 1.46 4.92 35.20
C ARG A 312 0.50 4.14 34.31
N SER A 313 0.07 4.74 33.20
CA SER A 313 -0.49 3.98 32.08
C SER A 313 0.62 3.10 31.50
N ILE A 314 0.87 1.95 32.13
CA ILE A 314 2.03 1.10 31.81
C ILE A 314 1.81 0.43 30.46
N THR A 315 2.46 0.98 29.44
CA THR A 315 2.99 0.20 28.32
C THR A 315 4.03 -0.80 28.84
N LEU A 316 3.95 -2.06 28.37
CA LEU A 316 4.77 -3.24 28.72
C LEU A 316 6.29 -2.98 28.90
N ASP A 317 6.84 -1.93 28.31
CA ASP A 317 8.25 -1.54 28.45
C ASP A 317 8.64 -1.12 29.88
N TYR A 318 7.69 -0.69 30.71
CA TYR A 318 7.99 -0.30 32.09
C TYR A 318 8.16 -1.50 33.04
N ILE A 319 7.48 -2.64 32.75
CA ILE A 319 7.56 -3.87 33.55
C ILE A 319 8.95 -4.51 33.43
N LYS A 320 9.60 -4.36 32.26
CA LYS A 320 10.96 -4.87 32.01
C LYS A 320 12.06 -4.15 32.82
N LYS A 321 11.76 -2.97 33.39
CA LYS A 321 12.72 -2.12 34.12
C LYS A 321 12.71 -2.32 35.64
N ILE A 322 11.85 -3.18 36.18
CA ILE A 322 11.79 -3.47 37.62
C ILE A 322 12.52 -4.80 37.90
N PRO A 323 13.70 -4.79 38.54
CA PRO A 323 14.57 -5.98 38.66
C PRO A 323 13.89 -7.17 39.34
N LYS A 324 13.11 -6.93 40.40
CA LYS A 324 12.35 -7.97 41.14
C LYS A 324 11.21 -8.61 40.34
N LEU A 325 10.65 -7.93 39.34
CA LEU A 325 9.59 -8.48 38.48
C LEU A 325 10.17 -9.30 37.31
N LYS A 326 11.40 -8.97 36.89
CA LYS A 326 12.12 -9.67 35.84
C LYS A 326 12.46 -11.10 36.28
N SER A 327 12.90 -11.28 37.53
CA SER A 327 13.19 -12.60 38.11
C SER A 327 11.95 -13.47 38.27
N ILE A 328 10.82 -12.90 38.71
CA ILE A 328 9.55 -13.63 38.91
C ILE A 328 8.91 -14.05 37.58
N LEU A 329 9.08 -13.28 36.50
CA LEU A 329 8.62 -13.65 35.16
C LEU A 329 9.54 -14.67 34.46
N THR A 330 10.80 -14.79 34.89
CA THR A 330 11.71 -15.86 34.44
C THR A 330 11.55 -17.17 35.20
N ILE A 331 10.85 -17.18 36.35
CA ILE A 331 10.52 -18.43 37.04
C ILE A 331 9.51 -19.20 36.18
N LYS A 332 10.03 -20.32 35.67
CA LYS A 332 9.37 -21.31 34.80
C LYS A 332 7.90 -21.53 35.21
N ASN A 333 7.01 -21.45 34.23
CA ASN A 333 5.58 -21.83 34.25
C ASN A 333 4.49 -20.74 34.34
N ILE A 334 4.79 -19.46 34.08
CA ILE A 334 3.73 -18.53 33.62
C ILE A 334 3.84 -18.36 32.10
N ARG A 335 3.53 -19.45 31.36
CA ARG A 335 3.42 -19.42 29.88
C ARG A 335 2.11 -18.80 29.37
N TYR A 336 1.22 -18.32 30.24
CA TYR A 336 -0.15 -17.97 29.86
C TYR A 336 -0.65 -16.59 30.28
N ILE A 337 0.24 -15.62 30.48
CA ILE A 337 -0.16 -14.22 30.39
C ILE A 337 0.52 -13.60 29.16
N THR A 338 0.22 -14.19 28.00
CA THR A 338 0.07 -13.40 26.79
C THR A 338 -1.13 -12.51 27.04
N ILE A 339 -0.94 -11.31 27.62
CA ILE A 339 -1.83 -10.21 27.25
C ILE A 339 -1.47 -9.94 25.81
N SER A 340 -2.07 -10.72 24.91
CA SER A 340 -1.98 -10.49 23.49
C SER A 340 -2.35 -9.03 23.27
N ASN A 341 -1.62 -8.37 22.38
CA ASN A 341 -1.97 -7.06 21.83
C ASN A 341 -3.29 -7.13 21.01
N SER A 342 -4.24 -7.97 21.41
CA SER A 342 -5.49 -8.30 20.74
C SER A 342 -6.70 -7.67 21.42
N TYR A 343 -6.52 -6.61 22.21
CA TYR A 343 -7.66 -5.81 22.65
C TYR A 343 -8.03 -4.78 21.57
N ILE A 344 -9.25 -4.91 21.05
CA ILE A 344 -9.81 -3.92 20.11
C ILE A 344 -10.42 -2.79 20.91
N LYS A 345 -9.85 -1.59 20.79
CA LYS A 345 -10.18 -0.45 21.66
C LYS A 345 -11.51 0.24 21.31
N SER A 346 -11.99 0.07 20.10
CA SER A 346 -13.17 0.78 19.58
C SER A 346 -14.33 -0.18 19.35
N GLN A 347 -15.52 0.19 19.81
CA GLN A 347 -16.76 -0.54 19.53
C GLN A 347 -17.03 -0.65 18.02
N GLU A 348 -16.66 0.37 17.24
CA GLU A 348 -16.78 0.35 15.77
C GLU A 348 -15.90 -0.76 15.17
N LEU A 349 -14.66 -0.89 15.65
CA LEU A 349 -13.73 -1.93 15.20
C LEU A 349 -14.19 -3.33 15.65
N ILE A 350 -14.82 -3.44 16.82
CA ILE A 350 -15.43 -4.69 17.29
C ILE A 350 -16.59 -5.08 16.36
N LYS A 351 -17.50 -4.15 16.06
CA LYS A 351 -18.61 -4.37 15.11
C LYS A 351 -18.09 -4.80 13.74
N LEU A 352 -17.05 -4.13 13.23
CA LEU A 352 -16.40 -4.52 11.98
C LEU A 352 -15.83 -5.94 12.06
N LEU A 353 -15.10 -6.27 13.12
CA LEU A 353 -14.52 -7.61 13.26
C LEU A 353 -15.62 -8.68 13.30
N LEU A 354 -16.68 -8.46 14.09
CA LEU A 354 -17.82 -9.36 14.14
C LEU A 354 -18.48 -9.50 12.77
N LYS A 355 -18.64 -8.41 12.00
CA LYS A 355 -19.15 -8.46 10.62
C LYS A 355 -18.25 -9.30 9.71
N LEU A 356 -16.93 -9.09 9.76
CA LEU A 356 -15.96 -9.83 8.96
C LEU A 356 -15.92 -11.32 9.33
N LYS A 357 -16.17 -11.67 10.61
CA LYS A 357 -16.30 -13.05 11.07
C LYS A 357 -17.63 -13.69 10.68
N LYS A 358 -18.73 -12.92 10.66
CA LYS A 358 -20.07 -13.39 10.30
C LYS A 358 -20.30 -13.58 8.80
N THR A 359 -19.46 -13.05 7.91
CA THR A 359 -19.58 -13.25 6.44
C THR A 359 -19.34 -14.70 5.96
N SER A 360 -19.52 -15.69 6.83
CA SER A 360 -19.55 -17.12 6.53
C SER A 360 -20.99 -17.60 6.40
N SER A 361 -21.63 -17.28 5.28
CA SER A 361 -22.80 -17.98 4.77
C SER A 361 -22.88 -17.72 3.26
N PHE A 362 -21.93 -18.29 2.52
CA PHE A 362 -21.99 -18.50 1.07
C PHE A 362 -21.20 -19.76 0.72
#